data_AF-W7T2W6-F1
#
_entry.id   AF-W7T2W6-F1
#
_cell.length_a   1.000
_cell.length_b   1.000
_cell.length_c   1.000
_cell.angle_alpha   90.00
_cell.angle_beta   90.00
_cell.angle_gamma   90.00
#
_symmetry.space_group_name_H-M   'P 1'
#
loop_
_entity.id
_entity.type
_entity.pdbx_description
1 polymer ?
#
loop_
_entity_poly.entity_id
_entity_poly.type
_entity_poly.pdbx_seq_one_letter_code
_entity_poly.pdbx_strand_id
1 'polypeptide(L)'
;MTARLPDGRTPRGLRPNGMVRTTGWLQFGRVPVSSGVWPALGSGLVALPIDVPWLPLPCAAAGFLLWEVWILYVQPSSRAVNLDSTPASELRPDDWFRPYGGIGPAAQVARTRPEPDDLVRITLRGGRELTLAPNYQVRRVLLRS
;
A
#
# COMPACT_ATOMS: atom_id res chain seq x y z
N MET A 1 18.92 -2.88 -8.44
CA MET A 1 17.89 -3.04 -9.49
C MET A 1 16.62 -2.33 -9.00
N THR A 2 16.00 -1.44 -9.77
CA THR A 2 14.80 -0.73 -9.30
C THR A 2 13.55 -1.63 -9.35
N ALA A 3 12.62 -1.44 -8.41
CA ALA A 3 11.35 -2.15 -8.41
C ALA A 3 10.46 -1.69 -9.57
N ARG A 4 9.78 -2.62 -10.23
CA ARG A 4 8.95 -2.36 -11.42
C ARG A 4 7.57 -3.00 -11.25
N LEU A 5 6.54 -2.31 -11.72
CA LEU A 5 5.20 -2.86 -11.84
C LEU A 5 5.15 -3.92 -12.96
N PRO A 6 4.10 -4.78 -13.00
CA PRO A 6 3.94 -5.77 -14.07
C PRO A 6 3.92 -5.18 -15.49
N ASP A 7 3.54 -3.92 -15.62
CA ASP A 7 3.51 -3.17 -16.88
C ASP A 7 4.83 -2.41 -17.19
N GLY A 8 5.89 -2.65 -16.41
CA GLY A 8 7.21 -2.04 -16.59
C GLY A 8 7.35 -0.62 -16.05
N ARG A 9 6.29 0.00 -15.52
CA ARG A 9 6.36 1.36 -14.95
C ARG A 9 7.00 1.35 -13.56
N THR A 10 7.59 2.49 -13.17
CA THR A 10 8.03 2.71 -11.79
C THR A 10 6.81 2.98 -10.91
N PRO A 11 6.65 2.30 -9.77
CA PRO A 11 5.55 2.59 -8.86
C PRO A 11 5.69 3.99 -8.25
N ARG A 12 4.58 4.71 -8.13
CA ARG A 12 4.56 6.00 -7.42
C ARG A 12 4.84 5.78 -5.95
N GLY A 13 5.65 6.66 -5.37
CA GLY A 13 6.01 6.58 -3.95
C GLY A 13 7.08 5.54 -3.62
N LEU A 14 7.83 5.07 -4.63
CA LEU A 14 9.04 4.28 -4.42
C LEU A 14 10.06 5.08 -3.60
N ARG A 15 10.50 4.51 -2.48
CA ARG A 15 11.49 5.08 -1.56
C ARG A 15 12.87 4.49 -1.86
N PRO A 16 13.97 5.17 -1.45
CA PRO A 16 15.33 4.67 -1.66
C PRO A 16 15.59 3.28 -1.08
N ASN A 17 14.87 2.89 -0.02
CA ASN A 17 14.97 1.57 0.61
C ASN A 17 14.18 0.46 -0.11
N GLY A 18 13.58 0.75 -1.28
CA GLY A 18 12.79 -0.22 -2.07
C GLY A 18 11.35 -0.40 -1.64
N MET A 19 10.92 0.28 -0.58
CA MET A 19 9.53 0.28 -0.16
C MET A 19 8.71 1.24 -1.02
N VAL A 20 7.46 0.89 -1.30
CA VAL A 20 6.52 1.73 -2.02
C VAL A 20 5.45 2.22 -1.04
N ARG A 21 5.21 3.52 -1.03
CA ARG A 21 4.05 4.09 -0.33
C ARG A 21 2.77 3.65 -1.01
N THR A 22 1.83 3.15 -0.23
CA THR A 22 0.56 2.65 -0.78
C THR A 22 -0.67 3.38 -0.26
N THR A 23 -1.67 3.51 -1.11
CA THR A 23 -3.03 3.94 -0.77
C THR A 23 -3.99 2.75 -0.82
N GLY A 24 -5.12 2.87 -0.12
CA GLY A 24 -6.08 1.77 0.07
C GLY A 24 -5.77 1.00 1.35
N TRP A 25 -6.53 1.31 2.40
CA TRP A 25 -6.24 0.90 3.78
C TRP A 25 -7.23 -0.12 4.30
N LEU A 26 -8.49 -0.02 3.89
CA LEU A 26 -9.54 -0.91 4.36
C LEU A 26 -9.88 -1.91 3.27
N GLN A 27 -9.82 -3.20 3.61
CA GLN A 27 -10.52 -4.22 2.83
C GLN A 27 -11.69 -4.72 3.66
N PHE A 28 -12.90 -4.53 3.15
CA PHE A 28 -14.07 -5.25 3.66
C PHE A 28 -14.19 -6.56 2.87
N GLY A 29 -13.71 -7.65 3.48
CA GLY A 29 -13.55 -8.92 2.78
C GLY A 29 -12.59 -8.79 1.60
N ARG A 30 -13.10 -8.91 0.37
CA ARG A 30 -12.33 -8.77 -0.87
C ARG A 30 -12.39 -7.37 -1.51
N VAL A 31 -13.16 -6.44 -0.93
CA VAL A 31 -13.40 -5.13 -1.53
C VAL A 31 -12.40 -4.09 -0.99
N PRO A 32 -11.50 -3.56 -1.84
CA PRO A 32 -10.57 -2.52 -1.42
C PRO A 32 -11.27 -1.15 -1.35
N VAL A 33 -11.32 -0.56 -0.16
CA VAL A 33 -11.81 0.79 0.09
C VAL A 33 -10.66 1.79 -0.04
N SER A 34 -10.88 2.83 -0.85
CA SER A 34 -9.93 3.91 -1.00
C SER A 34 -9.76 4.69 0.31
N SER A 35 -8.53 5.08 0.65
CA SER A 35 -8.27 6.04 1.73
C SER A 35 -9.01 7.36 1.53
N GLY A 36 -9.31 7.73 0.28
CA GLY A 36 -9.99 8.98 -0.06
C GLY A 36 -11.41 9.07 0.49
N VAL A 37 -12.00 7.95 0.91
CA VAL A 37 -13.30 7.96 1.60
C VAL A 37 -13.23 8.75 2.91
N TRP A 38 -12.12 8.67 3.65
CA TRP A 38 -11.97 9.38 4.93
C TRP A 38 -11.99 10.91 4.79
N PRO A 39 -11.17 11.54 3.94
CA PRO A 39 -11.25 12.97 3.72
C PRO A 39 -12.57 13.39 3.06
N ALA A 40 -13.16 12.56 2.20
CA ALA A 40 -14.49 12.85 1.64
C ALA A 40 -15.56 12.92 2.75
N LEU A 41 -15.62 11.90 3.61
CA LEU A 41 -16.55 11.88 4.74
C LEU A 41 -16.26 13.02 5.72
N GLY A 42 -14.99 13.23 6.08
CA GLY A 42 -14.60 14.31 7.00
C GLY A 42 -15.02 15.69 6.48
N SER A 43 -14.77 16.00 5.21
CA SER A 43 -15.17 17.27 4.62
C SER A 43 -16.68 17.43 4.49
N GLY A 44 -17.40 16.35 4.15
CA GLY A 44 -18.87 16.38 4.11
C GLY A 44 -19.49 16.61 5.50
N LEU A 45 -18.95 15.95 6.53
CA LEU A 45 -19.42 16.09 7.92
C LEU A 45 -19.19 17.50 8.47
N VAL A 46 -18.06 18.14 8.14
CA VAL A 46 -17.75 19.53 8.55
C VAL A 46 -18.75 20.53 7.95
N ALA A 47 -19.41 20.20 6.84
CA ALA A 47 -20.39 21.05 6.18
C ALA A 47 -21.83 20.89 6.71
N LEU A 48 -22.11 19.85 7.52
CA LEU A 48 -23.44 19.61 8.10
C LEU A 48 -24.02 20.75 8.95
N PRO A 49 -23.25 21.50 9.78
CA PRO A 49 -23.83 22.59 10.59
C PRO A 49 -24.16 23.85 9.77
N ILE A 50 -23.87 23.86 8.46
CA ILE A 50 -24.18 24.98 7.57
C ILE A 50 -25.57 24.74 6.99
N ASP A 51 -26.47 25.71 7.12
CA ASP A 51 -27.88 25.63 6.68
C ASP A 51 -28.06 25.71 5.15
N VAL A 52 -27.27 24.90 4.44
CA VAL A 52 -27.27 24.76 2.99
C VAL A 52 -27.32 23.25 2.68
N PRO A 53 -28.52 22.68 2.44
CA PRO A 53 -28.74 21.23 2.40
C PRO A 53 -27.88 20.45 1.40
N TRP A 54 -27.49 21.11 0.29
CA TRP A 54 -26.68 20.47 -0.76
C TRP A 54 -25.17 20.60 -0.54
N LEU A 55 -24.71 21.44 0.40
CA LEU A 55 -23.29 21.74 0.64
C LEU A 55 -22.43 20.55 1.10
N PRO A 56 -22.95 19.55 1.85
CA PRO A 56 -22.15 18.38 2.22
C PRO A 56 -21.60 17.60 1.02
N LEU A 57 -22.32 17.55 -0.10
CA LEU A 57 -21.90 16.83 -1.31
C LEU A 57 -20.67 17.45 -2.00
N PRO A 58 -20.65 18.75 -2.37
CA PRO A 58 -19.47 19.39 -2.95
C PRO A 58 -18.31 19.44 -1.95
N CYS A 59 -18.56 19.57 -0.64
CA CYS A 59 -17.50 19.49 0.37
C CYS A 59 -16.86 18.10 0.41
N ALA A 60 -17.65 17.03 0.35
CA ALA A 60 -17.13 15.67 0.26
C ALA A 60 -16.31 15.45 -1.03
N ALA A 61 -16.81 15.94 -2.17
CA ALA A 61 -16.08 15.90 -3.44
C ALA A 61 -14.76 16.68 -3.37
N ALA A 62 -14.76 17.87 -2.78
CA ALA A 62 -13.56 18.68 -2.58
C ALA A 62 -12.54 17.98 -1.66
N GLY A 63 -12.99 17.36 -0.57
CA GLY A 63 -12.13 16.56 0.32
C GLY A 63 -11.47 15.38 -0.40
N PHE A 64 -12.23 14.67 -1.24
CA PHE A 64 -11.71 13.59 -2.07
C PHE A 64 -10.68 14.10 -3.10
N LEU A 65 -10.99 15.18 -3.81
CA LEU A 65 -10.10 15.78 -4.81
C LEU A 65 -8.80 16.28 -4.18
N LEU A 66 -8.88 16.94 -3.01
CA LEU A 66 -7.71 17.37 -2.27
C LEU A 66 -6.82 16.19 -1.89
N TRP A 67 -7.44 15.07 -1.48
CA TRP A 67 -6.71 13.85 -1.17
C TRP A 67 -6.05 13.23 -2.41
N GLU A 68 -6.75 13.15 -3.54
CA GLU A 68 -6.18 12.67 -4.82
C GLU A 68 -4.96 13.52 -5.23
N VAL A 69 -5.09 14.85 -5.21
CA VAL A 69 -3.97 15.77 -5.49
C VAL A 69 -2.80 15.51 -4.53
N TRP A 70 -3.08 15.32 -3.24
CA TRP A 70 -2.05 15.04 -2.25
C TRP A 70 -1.28 13.75 -2.56
N ILE A 71 -1.98 12.66 -2.89
CA ILE A 71 -1.33 11.36 -3.17
C ILE A 71 -0.70 11.26 -4.56
N LEU A 72 -1.02 12.19 -5.46
CA LEU A 72 -0.41 12.27 -6.80
C LEU A 72 0.85 13.14 -6.79
N TYR A 73 0.81 14.28 -6.10
CA TYR A 73 1.85 15.32 -6.21
C TYR A 73 2.67 15.53 -4.94
N VAL A 74 2.06 15.50 -3.76
CA VAL A 74 2.76 15.85 -2.50
C VAL A 74 3.40 14.63 -1.85
N GLN A 75 2.65 13.54 -1.74
CA GLN A 75 3.11 12.25 -1.25
C GLN A 75 2.71 11.14 -2.24
N PRO A 76 3.37 11.09 -3.42
CA PRO A 76 3.14 10.08 -4.44
C PRO A 76 2.96 8.70 -3.83
N SER A 77 1.85 8.04 -4.13
CA SER A 77 1.52 6.73 -3.57
C SER A 77 0.84 5.85 -4.62
N SER A 78 1.11 4.55 -4.57
CA SER A 78 0.55 3.54 -5.47
C SER A 78 -0.63 2.82 -4.81
N ARG A 79 -1.61 2.35 -5.56
CA ARG A 79 -2.70 1.54 -4.99
C ARG A 79 -2.21 0.12 -4.72
N ALA A 80 -2.45 -0.41 -3.53
CA ALA A 80 -2.18 -1.81 -3.22
C ALA A 80 -3.47 -2.54 -2.87
N VAL A 81 -3.70 -3.69 -3.50
CA VAL A 81 -4.82 -4.58 -3.20
C VAL A 81 -4.23 -5.80 -2.50
N ASN A 82 -4.61 -6.06 -1.23
CA ASN A 82 -4.11 -7.28 -0.58
C ASN A 82 -4.76 -8.51 -1.21
N LEU A 83 -3.94 -9.53 -1.37
CA LEU A 83 -4.30 -10.87 -1.79
C LEU A 83 -4.30 -11.77 -0.54
N ASP A 84 -4.05 -13.05 -0.77
CA ASP A 84 -3.97 -14.05 0.28
C ASP A 84 -2.80 -13.80 1.24
N SER A 85 -2.97 -14.33 2.45
CA SER A 85 -1.88 -14.44 3.42
C SER A 85 -0.97 -15.57 2.99
N THR A 86 0.33 -15.33 3.00
CA THR A 86 1.34 -16.29 2.59
C THR A 86 2.45 -16.30 3.64
N PRO A 87 2.98 -17.48 4.02
CA PRO A 87 4.18 -17.57 4.86
C PRO A 87 5.36 -16.82 4.22
N ALA A 88 6.20 -16.20 5.03
CA ALA A 88 7.40 -15.49 4.55
C ALA A 88 8.36 -16.41 3.78
N SER A 89 8.40 -17.71 4.12
CA SER A 89 9.19 -18.73 3.42
C SER A 89 8.71 -19.03 1.99
N GLU A 90 7.43 -18.81 1.71
CA GLU A 90 6.82 -19.09 0.40
C GLU A 90 6.92 -17.91 -0.59
N LEU A 91 7.44 -16.76 -0.14
CA LEU A 91 7.64 -15.60 -0.99
C LEU A 91 8.63 -15.90 -2.12
N ARG A 92 8.21 -15.62 -3.35
CA ARG A 92 9.03 -15.82 -4.54
C ARG A 92 9.72 -14.52 -4.95
N PRO A 93 10.85 -14.59 -5.66
CA PRO A 93 11.39 -13.44 -6.35
C PRO A 93 10.30 -12.75 -7.20
N ASP A 94 10.31 -11.42 -7.19
CA ASP A 94 9.35 -10.53 -7.86
C ASP A 94 7.96 -10.42 -7.26
N ASP A 95 7.65 -11.18 -6.21
CA ASP A 95 6.41 -10.99 -5.46
C ASP A 95 6.39 -9.62 -4.76
N TRP A 96 5.21 -9.02 -4.78
CA TRP A 96 4.89 -7.83 -4.01
C TRP A 96 4.21 -8.23 -2.70
N PHE A 97 4.69 -7.73 -1.58
CA PHE A 97 4.13 -8.05 -0.26
C PHE A 97 4.18 -6.86 0.72
N ARG A 98 3.39 -6.93 1.78
CA ARG A 98 3.43 -6.02 2.94
C ARG A 98 4.16 -6.70 4.11
N PRO A 99 5.33 -6.19 4.53
CA PRO A 99 6.10 -6.80 5.60
C PRO A 99 5.50 -6.58 7.00
N TYR A 100 4.74 -5.49 7.19
CA TYR A 100 4.20 -5.09 8.49
C TYR A 100 2.69 -5.36 8.64
N GLY A 101 2.21 -6.43 7.98
CA GLY A 101 0.82 -6.89 8.09
C GLY A 101 -0.11 -6.37 6.99
N GLY A 102 -1.40 -6.25 7.30
CA GLY A 102 -2.45 -5.94 6.32
C GLY A 102 -2.49 -4.51 5.83
N ILE A 103 -1.70 -3.62 6.43
CA ILE A 103 -1.70 -2.17 6.20
C ILE A 103 -0.26 -1.65 6.08
N GLY A 104 -0.04 -0.67 5.22
CA GLY A 104 1.22 0.08 5.15
C GLY A 104 1.97 -0.07 3.83
N PRO A 105 3.29 0.17 3.82
CA PRO A 105 4.08 0.16 2.60
C PRO A 105 4.24 -1.26 2.04
N ALA A 106 4.32 -1.36 0.71
CA ALA A 106 4.58 -2.62 0.01
C ALA A 106 6.04 -2.69 -0.45
N ALA A 107 6.57 -3.89 -0.66
CA ALA A 107 7.90 -4.09 -1.19
C ALA A 107 7.93 -5.25 -2.19
N GLN A 108 8.88 -5.19 -3.12
CA GLN A 108 9.14 -6.27 -4.07
C GLN A 108 10.31 -7.12 -3.60
N VAL A 109 10.11 -8.44 -3.57
CA VAL A 109 11.15 -9.42 -3.24
C VAL A 109 12.16 -9.46 -4.38
N ALA A 110 13.44 -9.26 -4.07
CA ALA A 110 14.54 -9.54 -5.00
C ALA A 110 15.01 -10.99 -4.85
N ARG A 111 15.18 -11.43 -3.61
CA ARG A 111 15.67 -12.77 -3.28
C ARG A 111 15.27 -13.16 -1.87
N THR A 112 15.00 -14.44 -1.68
CA THR A 112 14.87 -15.07 -0.36
C THR A 112 16.07 -15.98 -0.12
N ARG A 113 16.57 -16.01 1.11
CA ARG A 113 17.63 -16.92 1.56
C ARG A 113 17.29 -17.45 2.95
N PRO A 114 17.46 -18.75 3.21
CA PRO A 114 17.43 -19.26 4.57
C PRO A 114 18.64 -18.71 5.34
N GLU A 115 18.43 -18.40 6.61
CA GLU A 115 19.42 -17.91 7.57
C GLU A 115 19.53 -18.93 8.73
N PRO A 116 20.64 -18.99 9.49
CA PRO A 116 20.71 -19.79 10.71
C PRO A 116 19.55 -19.46 11.66
N ASP A 117 19.19 -20.41 12.54
CA ASP A 117 18.09 -20.28 13.51
C ASP A 117 16.67 -20.33 12.91
N ASP A 118 16.50 -21.01 11.76
CA ASP A 118 15.20 -21.17 11.09
C ASP A 118 14.55 -19.82 10.74
N LEU A 119 15.36 -18.85 10.32
CA LEU A 119 14.89 -17.55 9.84
C LEU A 119 14.99 -17.45 8.32
N VAL A 120 14.17 -16.59 7.73
CA VAL A 120 14.22 -16.28 6.30
C VAL A 120 14.63 -14.84 6.11
N ARG A 121 15.75 -14.64 5.43
CA ARG A 121 16.23 -13.35 4.99
C ARG A 121 15.65 -13.02 3.62
N ILE A 122 14.95 -11.91 3.54
CA ILE A 122 14.31 -11.38 2.34
C ILE A 122 15.06 -10.11 1.93
N THR A 123 15.74 -10.17 0.80
CA THR A 123 16.34 -8.99 0.17
C THR A 123 15.30 -8.33 -0.72
N LEU A 124 15.02 -7.05 -0.50
CA LEU A 124 14.11 -6.25 -1.32
C LEU A 124 14.84 -5.69 -2.55
N ARG A 125 14.13 -5.40 -3.64
CA ARG A 125 14.77 -4.82 -4.85
C ARG A 125 15.49 -3.48 -4.59
N GLY A 126 15.10 -2.72 -3.57
CA GLY A 126 15.84 -1.53 -3.14
C GLY A 126 17.03 -1.76 -2.19
N GLY A 127 17.49 -3.00 -2.04
CA GLY A 127 18.69 -3.35 -1.28
C GLY A 127 18.50 -3.47 0.24
N ARG A 128 17.33 -3.10 0.77
CA ARG A 128 16.99 -3.36 2.17
C ARG A 128 16.78 -4.86 2.39
N GLU A 129 17.27 -5.35 3.52
CA GLU A 129 17.03 -6.73 3.96
C GLU A 129 16.03 -6.76 5.12
N LEU A 130 15.21 -7.80 5.16
CA LEU A 130 14.27 -8.10 6.24
C LEU A 130 14.48 -9.54 6.67
N THR A 131 14.63 -9.77 7.96
CA THR A 131 14.67 -11.13 8.53
C THR A 131 13.34 -11.39 9.20
N LEU A 132 12.64 -12.44 8.77
CA LEU A 132 11.33 -12.84 9.27
C LEU A 132 11.36 -14.33 9.63
N ALA A 133 10.53 -14.73 10.59
CA ALA A 133 10.28 -16.15 10.81
C ALA A 133 9.60 -16.76 9.57
N PRO A 134 9.89 -18.01 9.18
CA PRO A 134 9.38 -18.65 7.97
C PRO A 134 7.86 -18.69 7.94
N ASN A 135 7.24 -18.96 9.10
CA ASN A 135 5.79 -19.02 9.28
C ASN A 135 5.14 -17.66 9.54
N TYR A 136 5.93 -16.56 9.56
CA TYR A 136 5.38 -15.23 9.72
C TYR A 136 4.48 -14.89 8.53
N GLN A 137 3.24 -14.56 8.83
CA GLN A 137 2.21 -14.33 7.83
C GLN A 137 2.37 -12.94 7.22
N VAL A 138 2.74 -12.90 5.95
CA VAL A 138 2.80 -11.68 5.15
C VAL A 138 1.62 -11.61 4.20
N ARG A 139 1.20 -10.40 3.84
CA ARG A 139 0.16 -10.20 2.82
C ARG A 139 0.80 -9.97 1.48
N ARG A 140 0.54 -10.85 0.52
CA ARG A 140 0.84 -10.55 -0.89
C ARG A 140 -0.06 -9.43 -1.35
N VAL A 141 0.43 -8.57 -2.23
CA VAL A 141 -0.34 -7.44 -2.75
C VAL A 141 -0.18 -7.31 -4.25
N LEU A 142 -1.27 -6.95 -4.92
CA LEU A 142 -1.20 -6.48 -6.30
C LEU A 142 -1.02 -4.96 -6.27
N LEU A 143 0.14 -4.50 -6.71
CA LEU A 143 0.45 -3.08 -6.80
C LEU A 143 -0.03 -2.51 -8.14
N ARG A 144 -0.70 -1.36 -8.10
CA ARG A 144 -1.17 -0.62 -9.28
C ARG A 144 -0.74 0.85 -9.15
N SER A 145 -0.30 1.43 -10.27
CA SER A 145 -0.14 2.88 -10.42
C SER A 145 -1.52 3.47 -10.66
#